data_AF-A0A3D5R1P6-F1
#
_entry.id   AF-A0A3D5R1P6-F1
#
_cell.length_a   1.000
_cell.length_b   1.000
_cell.length_c   1.000
_cell.angle_alpha   90.00
_cell.angle_beta   90.00
_cell.angle_gamma   90.00
#
_symmetry.space_group_name_H-M   'P 1'
#
loop_
_entity.id
_entity.type
_entity.pdbx_description
1 polymer ?
#
loop_
_entity_poly.entity_id
_entity_poly.type
_entity_poly.pdbx_seq_one_letter_code
_entity_poly.pdbx_strand_id
1 'polypeptide(L)'
;ALVRRFLSMEKLIRPEALPDVKLATNAIEEESMRDGHRQVNIDPGYLSQAHLILATGKGYTHRPYLRDGIYADLTLIYQGKKFHALPWTYPDYADERQLAMLGAIRSRYLLQLKTAEPA
;
A
#
# COMPACT_ATOMS: atom_id res chain seq x y z
N ALA A 1 -2.28 11.47 -20.89
CA ALA A 1 -1.22 11.28 -19.88
C ALA A 1 -1.82 10.55 -18.68
N LEU A 2 -1.05 9.68 -18.02
CA LEU A 2 -1.52 8.99 -16.81
C LEU A 2 -1.52 9.96 -15.63
N VAL A 3 -2.60 9.94 -14.84
CA VAL A 3 -2.73 10.73 -13.61
C VAL A 3 -2.65 9.78 -12.44
N ARG A 4 -1.83 10.14 -11.45
CA ARG A 4 -1.69 9.38 -10.21
C ARG A 4 -2.34 10.13 -9.06
N ARG A 5 -3.00 9.38 -8.18
CA ARG A 5 -3.54 9.88 -6.92
C ARG A 5 -3.19 8.92 -5.79
N PHE A 6 -2.92 9.48 -4.62
CA PHE A 6 -2.77 8.72 -3.39
C PHE A 6 -3.98 9.00 -2.50
N LEU A 7 -4.50 7.95 -1.88
CA LEU A 7 -5.63 8.00 -0.98
C LEU A 7 -5.21 7.30 0.32
N SER A 8 -5.33 8.00 1.45
CA SER A 8 -5.18 7.40 2.77
C SER A 8 -6.55 7.30 3.43
N MET A 9 -6.87 6.13 4.00
CA MET A 9 -8.16 5.90 4.65
C MET A 9 -8.08 6.26 6.14
N GLU A 10 -9.17 6.80 6.67
CA GLU A 10 -9.25 7.17 8.09
C GLU A 10 -9.42 5.94 8.99
N LYS A 11 -10.26 4.99 8.57
CA LYS A 11 -10.49 3.74 9.30
C LYS A 11 -9.25 2.86 9.23
N LEU A 12 -8.69 2.54 10.40
CA LEU A 12 -7.60 1.59 10.52
C LEU A 12 -8.08 0.17 10.20
N ILE A 13 -7.20 -0.63 9.60
CA ILE A 13 -7.43 -2.03 9.30
C ILE A 13 -6.39 -2.89 10.01
N ARG A 14 -6.73 -4.16 10.26
CA ARG A 14 -5.74 -5.15 10.65
C ARG A 14 -5.00 -5.67 9.39
N PRO A 15 -3.70 -5.99 9.45
CA PRO A 15 -2.92 -6.40 8.28
C PRO A 15 -3.50 -7.60 7.52
N GLU A 16 -4.16 -8.54 8.20
CA GLU A 16 -4.80 -9.72 7.61
C GLU A 16 -5.96 -9.42 6.65
N ALA A 17 -6.47 -8.19 6.67
CA ALA A 17 -7.49 -7.71 5.72
C ALA A 17 -6.89 -7.30 4.37
N LEU A 18 -5.56 -7.16 4.26
CA LEU A 18 -4.90 -6.69 3.03
C LEU A 18 -5.25 -7.54 1.79
N PRO A 19 -5.31 -8.89 1.85
CA PRO A 19 -5.75 -9.70 0.71
C PRO A 19 -7.18 -9.37 0.27
N ASP A 20 -8.13 -9.20 1.20
CA ASP A 20 -9.52 -8.86 0.87
C ASP A 20 -9.61 -7.49 0.18
N VAL A 21 -8.83 -6.52 0.67
CA VAL A 21 -8.73 -5.20 0.03
C VAL A 21 -8.20 -5.35 -1.39
N LYS A 22 -7.16 -6.17 -1.62
CA LYS A 22 -6.63 -6.38 -2.97
C LYS A 22 -7.65 -7.02 -3.91
N LEU A 23 -8.33 -8.06 -3.46
CA LEU A 23 -9.38 -8.73 -4.24
C LEU A 23 -10.50 -7.74 -4.60
N ALA A 24 -10.95 -6.93 -3.64
CA ALA A 24 -11.95 -5.89 -3.91
C ALA A 24 -11.45 -4.84 -4.92
N THR A 25 -10.19 -4.40 -4.83
CA THR A 25 -9.65 -3.46 -5.82
C THR A 25 -9.48 -4.07 -7.21
N ASN A 26 -9.15 -5.36 -7.32
CA ASN A 26 -9.07 -6.06 -8.60
C ASN A 26 -10.46 -6.11 -9.26
N ALA A 27 -11.51 -6.41 -8.49
CA ALA A 27 -12.88 -6.40 -9.00
C ALA A 27 -13.29 -5.01 -9.55
N ILE A 28 -12.96 -3.93 -8.83
CA ILE A 28 -13.22 -2.55 -9.30
C ILE A 28 -12.49 -2.26 -10.63
N GLU A 29 -11.26 -2.73 -10.78
CA GLU A 29 -10.49 -2.53 -12.01
C GLU A 29 -11.07 -3.31 -13.19
N GLU A 30 -11.53 -4.53 -12.95
CA GLU A 30 -12.22 -5.38 -13.92
C GLU A 30 -13.53 -4.74 -14.37
N GLU A 31 -14.35 -4.28 -13.42
CA GLU A 31 -15.59 -3.54 -13.69
C GLU A 31 -15.35 -2.22 -14.45
N SER A 32 -14.17 -1.61 -14.27
CA SER A 32 -13.77 -0.37 -14.94
C SER A 32 -13.18 -0.58 -16.33
N MET A 33 -13.05 -1.83 -16.81
CA MET A 33 -12.48 -2.11 -18.13
C MET A 33 -13.34 -1.55 -19.26
N ARG A 34 -12.69 -1.09 -20.33
CA ARG A 34 -13.34 -0.70 -21.59
C ARG A 34 -12.63 -1.37 -22.74
N ASP A 35 -13.38 -1.99 -23.64
CA ASP A 35 -12.86 -2.70 -24.82
C ASP A 35 -11.78 -3.75 -24.48
N GLY A 36 -11.93 -4.43 -23.32
CA GLY A 36 -10.94 -5.41 -22.86
C GLY A 36 -9.65 -4.80 -22.29
N HIS A 37 -9.58 -3.47 -22.14
CA HIS A 37 -8.42 -2.76 -21.61
C HIS A 37 -8.70 -2.15 -20.24
N ARG A 38 -7.76 -2.38 -19.30
CA ARG A 38 -7.75 -1.80 -17.96
C ARG A 38 -7.59 -0.28 -18.03
N GLN A 39 -8.52 0.44 -17.41
CA GLN A 39 -8.53 1.91 -17.40
C GLN A 39 -7.83 2.51 -16.18
N VAL A 40 -7.77 1.77 -15.07
CA VAL A 40 -7.20 2.21 -13.80
C VAL A 40 -6.35 1.10 -13.17
N ASN A 41 -5.28 1.49 -12.49
CA ASN A 41 -4.51 0.61 -11.61
C ASN A 41 -4.65 1.10 -10.17
N ILE A 42 -5.05 0.21 -9.28
CA ILE A 42 -5.23 0.40 -7.85
C ILE A 42 -4.28 -0.57 -7.13
N ASP A 43 -3.28 0.02 -6.49
CA ASP A 43 -2.27 -0.69 -5.70
C ASP A 43 -2.58 -0.46 -4.20
N PRO A 44 -3.43 -1.27 -3.56
CA PRO A 44 -3.70 -1.11 -2.14
C PRO A 44 -2.52 -1.57 -1.31
N GLY A 45 -2.41 -0.97 -0.12
CA GLY A 45 -1.37 -1.27 0.85
C GLY A 45 -1.76 -0.79 2.23
N TYR A 46 -0.90 -1.09 3.20
CA TYR A 46 -1.00 -0.51 4.52
C TYR A 46 0.34 0.06 4.96
N LEU A 47 0.25 1.11 5.78
CA LEU A 47 1.38 1.72 6.45
C LEU A 47 1.35 1.31 7.92
N SER A 48 2.49 0.89 8.45
CA SER A 48 2.69 0.57 9.86
C SER A 48 3.73 1.52 10.48
N GLN A 49 4.06 1.29 11.75
CA GLN A 49 5.14 2.03 12.39
C GLN A 49 6.49 1.78 11.71
N ALA A 50 6.68 0.58 11.14
CA ALA A 50 7.97 0.10 10.65
C ALA A 50 8.09 0.08 9.12
N HIS A 51 6.98 0.06 8.38
CA HIS A 51 7.04 -0.16 6.93
C HIS A 51 5.79 0.29 6.17
N LEU A 52 5.93 0.36 4.85
CA LEU A 52 4.83 0.36 3.87
C LEU A 52 4.83 -1.00 3.16
N ILE A 53 3.68 -1.68 3.16
CA ILE A 53 3.45 -2.90 2.38
C ILE A 53 2.37 -2.64 1.34
N LEU A 54 2.62 -3.04 0.10
CA LEU A 54 1.61 -3.11 -0.96
C LEU A 54 1.14 -4.55 -1.16
N ALA A 55 -0.09 -4.73 -1.64
CA ALA A 55 -0.61 -6.02 -2.03
C ALA A 55 -0.43 -6.25 -3.52
N THR A 56 -0.06 -7.46 -3.91
CA THR A 56 0.14 -7.83 -5.31
C THR A 56 -0.29 -9.24 -5.60
N GLY A 57 -0.83 -9.47 -6.81
CA GLY A 57 -1.14 -10.82 -7.31
C GLY A 57 0.06 -11.52 -7.96
N LYS A 58 1.24 -10.89 -7.97
CA LYS A 58 2.44 -11.43 -8.63
C LYS A 58 3.44 -11.89 -7.58
N GLY A 59 3.53 -13.21 -7.39
CA GLY A 59 4.55 -13.82 -6.55
C GLY A 59 5.98 -13.53 -7.06
N TYR A 60 6.90 -13.32 -6.13
CA TYR A 60 8.32 -13.09 -6.40
C TYR A 60 9.15 -13.33 -5.13
N THR A 61 10.48 -13.37 -5.25
CA THR A 61 11.40 -13.70 -4.14
C THR A 61 11.24 -12.80 -2.90
N HIS A 62 10.97 -11.50 -3.08
CA HIS A 62 10.75 -10.55 -1.98
C HIS A 62 9.26 -10.37 -1.63
N ARG A 63 8.38 -11.24 -2.14
CA ARG A 63 6.93 -11.13 -1.98
C ARG A 63 6.37 -12.35 -1.28
N PRO A 64 6.41 -12.41 0.06
CA PRO A 64 5.82 -13.50 0.82
C PRO A 64 4.33 -13.66 0.51
N TYR A 65 3.90 -14.91 0.38
CA TYR A 65 2.49 -15.24 0.18
C TYR A 65 1.66 -14.90 1.42
N LEU A 66 0.44 -14.40 1.20
CA LEU A 66 -0.55 -14.18 2.25
C LEU A 66 -1.64 -15.25 2.17
N ARG A 67 -2.55 -15.12 1.18
CA ARG A 67 -3.64 -16.06 0.84
C ARG A 67 -4.29 -15.65 -0.48
N ASP A 68 -5.12 -16.52 -1.06
CA ASP A 68 -5.98 -16.24 -2.21
C ASP A 68 -5.24 -15.65 -3.42
N GLY A 69 -4.00 -16.11 -3.65
CA GLY A 69 -3.14 -15.60 -4.73
C GLY A 69 -2.56 -14.20 -4.48
N ILE A 70 -2.74 -13.63 -3.28
CA ILE A 70 -2.20 -12.33 -2.89
C ILE A 70 -0.91 -12.49 -2.08
N TYR A 71 0.04 -11.62 -2.38
CA TYR A 71 1.36 -11.55 -1.77
C TYR A 71 1.57 -10.15 -1.16
N ALA A 72 2.38 -10.09 -0.11
CA ALA A 72 2.85 -8.83 0.48
C ALA A 72 4.12 -8.37 -0.22
N ASP A 73 4.18 -7.12 -0.66
CA ASP A 73 5.39 -6.48 -1.17
C ASP A 73 5.89 -5.45 -0.15
N LEU A 74 6.99 -5.78 0.56
CA LEU A 74 7.65 -4.84 1.45
C LEU A 74 8.26 -3.70 0.63
N THR A 75 7.55 -2.57 0.57
CA THR A 75 7.85 -1.50 -0.38
C THR A 75 8.76 -0.44 0.21
N LEU A 76 8.59 -0.08 1.48
CA LEU A 76 9.47 0.86 2.20
C LEU A 76 9.66 0.41 3.64
N ILE A 77 10.82 0.68 4.22
CA ILE A 77 11.08 0.52 5.67
C ILE A 77 11.24 1.89 6.32
N TYR A 78 10.80 2.03 7.57
CA TYR A 78 10.95 3.25 8.35
C TYR A 78 12.03 3.04 9.42
N GLN A 79 13.16 3.73 9.26
CA GLN A 79 14.32 3.64 10.15
C GLN A 79 14.95 5.02 10.27
N GLY A 80 15.60 5.34 11.39
CA GLY A 80 16.31 6.62 11.52
C GLY A 80 15.44 7.86 11.24
N LYS A 81 14.15 7.80 11.62
CA LYS A 81 13.13 8.84 11.41
C LYS A 81 12.77 9.15 9.95
N LYS A 82 13.07 8.26 8.99
CA LYS A 82 12.67 8.42 7.59
C LYS A 82 12.32 7.09 6.92
N PHE A 83 11.55 7.17 5.84
CA PHE A 83 11.35 6.03 4.95
C PHE A 83 12.59 5.81 4.10
N HIS A 84 12.92 4.54 3.89
CA HIS A 84 13.99 4.08 3.01
C HIS A 84 13.40 3.13 1.98
N ALA A 85 13.76 3.37 0.72
CA ALA A 85 13.53 2.43 -0.36
C ALA A 85 14.44 1.20 -0.21
N LEU A 86 13.92 0.07 -0.66
CA LEU A 86 14.59 -1.21 -0.80
C LEU A 86 15.02 -1.40 -2.26
N PRO A 87 15.90 -2.37 -2.57
CA PRO A 87 16.40 -2.57 -3.93
C PRO A 87 15.32 -2.83 -4.99
N TRP A 88 14.13 -3.27 -4.58
CA TRP A 88 12.99 -3.57 -5.45
C TRP A 88 11.85 -2.55 -5.37
N THR A 89 11.99 -1.50 -4.55
CA THR A 89 10.97 -0.44 -4.45
C THR A 89 10.77 0.22 -5.80
N TYR A 90 9.52 0.37 -6.22
CA TYR A 90 9.21 1.07 -7.46
C TYR A 90 9.73 2.53 -7.39
N PRO A 91 10.36 3.05 -8.46
CA PRO A 91 11.04 4.36 -8.43
C PRO A 91 10.15 5.53 -8.02
N ASP A 92 8.87 5.40 -8.32
CA ASP A 92 7.83 6.36 -8.00
C ASP A 92 7.49 6.42 -6.49
N TYR A 93 7.65 5.33 -5.73
CA TYR A 93 7.55 5.34 -4.26
C TYR A 93 8.85 5.85 -3.60
N ALA A 94 9.97 5.80 -4.31
CA ALA A 94 11.27 6.25 -3.81
C ALA A 94 11.50 7.77 -4.00
N ASP A 95 10.63 8.46 -4.74
CA ASP A 95 10.69 9.91 -4.93
C ASP A 95 10.53 10.67 -3.60
N GLU A 96 11.35 11.71 -3.40
CA GLU A 96 11.39 12.46 -2.14
C GLU A 96 10.05 13.08 -1.76
N ARG A 97 9.26 13.54 -2.74
CA ARG A 97 7.93 14.12 -2.45
C ARG A 97 6.97 13.04 -1.96
N GLN A 98 7.06 11.83 -2.52
CA GLN A 98 6.25 10.70 -2.07
C GLN A 98 6.67 10.22 -0.69
N LEU A 99 7.97 10.14 -0.41
CA LEU A 99 8.49 9.80 0.91
C LEU A 99 8.05 10.82 1.99
N ALA A 100 8.08 12.12 1.66
CA ALA A 100 7.61 13.18 2.55
C ALA A 100 6.11 13.07 2.83
N MET A 101 5.29 12.86 1.79
CA MET A 101 3.84 12.65 1.93
C MET A 101 3.55 11.41 2.79
N LEU A 102 4.20 10.28 2.53
CA LEU A 102 4.06 9.06 3.32
C LEU A 102 4.50 9.27 4.77
N GLY A 103 5.55 10.08 5.02
CA GLY A 103 5.97 10.50 6.35
C GLY A 103 4.89 11.29 7.11
N ALA A 104 4.18 12.18 6.42
CA ALA A 104 3.04 12.90 6.98
C ALA A 104 1.87 11.96 7.30
N ILE A 105 1.54 11.04 6.38
CA ILE A 105 0.50 10.01 6.59
C ILE A 105 0.86 9.13 7.80
N ARG A 106 2.12 8.71 7.93
CA ARG A 106 2.61 7.95 9.09
C ARG A 106 2.43 8.71 10.40
N SER A 107 2.74 10.00 10.41
CA SER A 107 2.57 10.83 11.61
C SER A 107 1.10 10.89 12.03
N ARG A 108 0.17 10.99 11.07
CA ARG A 108 -1.28 10.92 11.34
C ARG A 108 -1.68 9.54 11.86
N TYR A 109 -1.21 8.47 11.24
CA TYR A 109 -1.46 7.09 11.70
C TYR A 109 -1.02 6.87 13.16
N LEU A 110 0.17 7.36 13.54
CA LEU A 110 0.64 7.25 14.92
C LEU A 110 -0.23 8.03 15.93
N LEU A 111 -0.88 9.12 15.51
CA LEU A 111 -1.86 9.82 16.33
C LEU A 111 -3.16 8.99 16.44
N GLN A 112 -3.65 8.43 15.32
CA GLN A 112 -4.83 7.58 15.30
C GLN A 112 -4.70 6.37 16.24
N LEU A 113 -3.51 5.76 16.31
CA LEU A 113 -3.22 4.66 17.24
C LEU A 113 -3.30 5.06 18.72
N LYS A 114 -3.01 6.32 19.05
CA LYS A 114 -3.08 6.80 20.44
C LYS A 114 -4.51 7.15 20.87
N THR A 115 -5.35 7.51 19.91
CA THR A 115 -6.74 7.91 20.14
C THR A 115 -7.73 6.77 19.95
N ALA A 116 -7.33 5.69 19.27
CA ALA A 116 -8.12 4.48 19.19
C ALA A 116 -8.16 3.84 20.59
N GLU A 117 -9.37 3.66 21.12
CA GLU A 117 -9.54 2.83 22.32
C GLU A 117 -8.91 1.46 22.07
N PRO A 118 -8.21 0.87 23.05
CA PRO A 118 -7.70 -0.48 22.91
C PRO A 118 -8.88 -1.42 22.63
N ALA A 119 -8.81 -2.12 21.50
CA ALA A 119 -9.74 -3.18 21.16
C ALA A 119 -9.63 -4.35 22.14
#